data_AF-A0A7R8VHN6-F1
#
_entry.id   AF-A0A7R8VHN6-F1
#
_cell.length_a   1.000
_cell.length_b   1.000
_cell.length_c   1.000
_cell.angle_alpha   90.00
_cell.angle_beta   90.00
_cell.angle_gamma   90.00
#
_symmetry.space_group_name_H-M   'P 1'
#
loop_
_entity.id
_entity.type
_entity.pdbx_description
1 polymer ?
#
loop_
_entity_poly.entity_id
_entity_poly.type
_entity_poly.pdbx_seq_one_letter_code
_entity_poly.pdbx_strand_id
1 'polypeptide(L)'
;MEIDASVVINEVEKRGQLFDTSYSQYYDRNVKKLWEKCTFTPPKQCQDIIPNWGQLSSEEKTKYGSAARKKRKYIYFDRLPFLELFAKILGIESSIPGEPHLPDDSSTPGPNTTPPTPASSTKIKAMVDKDILAALQMSHCPLAANIVLCHKELSKLNYKDGHIEDLQEQKRRLSQEIRSLRYQLDNSKSRNPHLNFVYRDPENNFNRASVKGLVCRLVKVKQPHTARALEVAAGGKLYNVIVDTEVTSKKLLKKGQLQRRTTIIPLNKISGHSMNQNTIRTAEQLVGKDNVQPALSLIEYDRELRPAMEWIFGQVFICRDMATARKVTFHERIMKKHVILNLHWLL
;
A
#
# COMPACT_ATOMS: atom_id res chain seq x y z
N MET A 1 -0.59 -14.93 -15.79
CA MET A 1 0.05 -13.62 -15.99
C MET A 1 -0.11 -12.85 -14.69
N GLU A 2 0.90 -12.94 -13.85
CA GLU A 2 0.96 -12.31 -12.55
C GLU A 2 1.15 -10.80 -12.73
N ILE A 3 0.37 -9.99 -12.02
CA ILE A 3 0.56 -8.54 -12.00
C ILE A 3 1.25 -8.22 -10.69
N ASP A 4 2.55 -7.95 -10.81
CA ASP A 4 3.43 -7.53 -9.73
C ASP A 4 2.99 -6.15 -9.19
N ALA A 5 3.09 -5.95 -7.87
CA ALA A 5 2.71 -4.72 -7.19
C ALA A 5 3.44 -3.49 -7.79
N SER A 6 4.63 -3.72 -8.33
CA SER A 6 5.46 -2.77 -9.08
C SER A 6 4.72 -2.07 -10.22
N VAL A 7 3.83 -2.77 -10.93
CA VAL A 7 3.07 -2.21 -12.07
C VAL A 7 1.99 -1.24 -11.59
N VAL A 8 1.30 -1.60 -10.50
CA VAL A 8 0.26 -0.76 -9.88
C VAL A 8 0.88 0.50 -9.29
N ILE A 9 2.05 0.35 -8.69
CA ILE A 9 2.81 1.42 -8.05
C ILE A 9 3.33 2.44 -9.08
N ASN A 10 3.90 1.98 -10.19
CA ASN A 10 4.36 2.85 -11.29
C ASN A 10 3.21 3.60 -11.96
N GLU A 11 2.05 2.95 -12.08
CA GLU A 11 0.87 3.54 -12.72
C GLU A 11 0.17 4.57 -11.81
N VAL A 12 0.31 4.43 -10.49
CA VAL A 12 -0.12 5.42 -9.49
C VAL A 12 0.86 6.61 -9.43
N GLU A 13 2.16 6.39 -9.63
CA GLU A 13 3.17 7.46 -9.65
C GLU A 13 3.10 8.37 -10.87
N LYS A 14 2.65 7.86 -12.01
CA LYS A 14 2.40 8.67 -13.21
C LYS A 14 1.22 9.64 -13.04
N ARG A 15 0.41 9.49 -12.00
CA ARG A 15 -0.81 10.27 -11.79
C ARG A 15 -0.54 11.33 -10.73
N GLY A 16 -0.57 12.60 -11.14
CA GLY A 16 -0.49 13.74 -10.21
C GLY A 16 -1.51 13.63 -9.08
N GLN A 17 -1.20 14.23 -7.92
CA GLN A 17 -2.02 14.13 -6.71
C GLN A 17 -3.46 14.62 -6.96
N LEU A 18 -4.45 13.78 -6.63
CA LEU A 18 -5.89 14.10 -6.70
C LEU A 18 -6.31 15.21 -5.71
N PHE A 19 -5.52 15.46 -4.67
CA PHE A 19 -5.74 16.54 -3.70
C PHE A 19 -4.39 17.06 -3.25
N ASP A 20 -3.98 18.20 -3.80
CA ASP A 20 -2.79 18.88 -3.34
C ASP A 20 -3.17 20.01 -2.38
N THR A 21 -3.07 19.70 -1.08
CA THR A 21 -3.32 20.67 0.00
C THR A 21 -2.23 21.73 0.12
N SER A 22 -1.15 21.65 -0.67
CA SER A 22 -0.09 22.65 -0.71
C SER A 22 -0.46 23.89 -1.53
N TYR A 23 -1.55 23.84 -2.31
CA TYR A 23 -2.03 25.01 -3.04
C TYR A 23 -2.58 26.09 -2.09
N SER A 24 -1.84 27.19 -1.98
CA SER A 24 -2.21 28.40 -1.22
C SER A 24 -3.62 28.92 -1.54
N GLN A 25 -4.11 28.66 -2.75
CA GLN A 25 -5.42 29.03 -3.26
C GLN A 25 -6.59 28.41 -2.47
N TYR A 26 -6.35 27.31 -1.74
CA TYR A 26 -7.34 26.68 -0.86
C TYR A 26 -7.81 27.62 0.28
N TYR A 27 -6.97 28.60 0.64
CA TYR A 27 -7.24 29.59 1.68
C TYR A 27 -7.54 30.99 1.13
N ASP A 28 -7.58 31.17 -0.20
CA ASP A 28 -7.78 32.48 -0.82
C ASP A 28 -9.24 32.95 -0.70
N ARG A 29 -9.41 34.09 -0.01
CA ARG A 29 -10.70 34.75 0.23
C ARG A 29 -11.39 35.22 -1.06
N ASN A 30 -10.63 35.55 -2.10
CA ASN A 30 -11.16 36.07 -3.36
C ASN A 30 -11.77 34.96 -4.21
N VAL A 31 -11.16 33.78 -4.24
CA VAL A 31 -11.70 32.57 -4.90
C VAL A 31 -13.01 32.13 -4.23
N LYS A 32 -13.07 32.20 -2.89
CA LYS A 32 -14.29 31.94 -2.12
C LYS A 32 -15.44 32.90 -2.44
N LYS A 33 -15.15 34.19 -2.65
CA LYS A 33 -16.15 35.21 -3.05
C LYS A 33 -16.65 35.01 -4.49
N LEU A 34 -15.78 34.60 -5.41
CA LEU A 34 -16.16 34.23 -6.78
C LEU A 34 -17.10 33.01 -6.78
N TRP A 35 -16.80 32.00 -5.95
CA TRP A 35 -17.66 30.83 -5.75
C TRP A 35 -19.05 31.19 -5.19
N GLU A 36 -19.12 32.12 -4.23
CA GLU A 36 -20.40 32.62 -3.69
C GLU A 36 -21.23 33.36 -4.76
N LYS A 37 -20.60 34.08 -5.69
CA LYS A 37 -21.29 34.74 -6.82
C LYS A 37 -21.79 33.75 -7.88
N CYS A 38 -20.99 32.73 -8.25
CA CYS A 38 -21.38 31.74 -9.26
C CYS A 38 -22.45 30.74 -8.76
N THR A 39 -22.60 30.57 -7.44
CA THR A 39 -23.59 29.65 -6.85
C THR A 39 -24.95 30.29 -6.53
N PHE A 40 -25.07 31.62 -6.68
CA PHE A 40 -26.26 32.39 -6.32
C PHE A 40 -27.26 32.65 -7.46
N THR A 41 -27.11 32.01 -8.63
CA THR A 41 -28.08 32.15 -9.74
C THR A 41 -29.22 31.12 -9.61
N PRO A 42 -30.46 31.49 -9.20
CA PRO A 42 -31.29 30.57 -8.41
C PRO A 42 -32.20 29.53 -9.09
N PRO A 43 -32.65 29.57 -10.36
CA PRO A 43 -33.73 28.65 -10.76
C PRO A 43 -33.27 27.30 -11.34
N LYS A 44 -32.34 27.31 -12.31
CA LYS A 44 -32.06 26.12 -13.13
C LYS A 44 -31.43 24.95 -12.35
N GLN A 45 -30.51 25.24 -11.43
CA GLN A 45 -29.76 24.21 -10.70
C GLN A 45 -30.57 23.52 -9.58
N CYS A 46 -31.65 24.13 -9.11
CA CYS A 46 -32.51 23.52 -8.08
C CYS A 46 -33.42 22.44 -8.68
N GLN A 47 -33.84 22.62 -9.94
CA GLN A 47 -34.64 21.65 -10.70
C GLN A 47 -33.89 20.34 -10.97
N ASP A 48 -32.58 20.42 -11.21
CA ASP A 48 -31.73 19.24 -11.46
C ASP A 48 -31.60 18.30 -10.25
N ILE A 49 -31.76 18.85 -9.03
CA ILE A 49 -31.58 18.12 -7.76
C ILE A 49 -32.93 17.70 -7.18
N ILE A 50 -33.97 18.51 -7.38
CA ILE A 50 -35.33 18.26 -6.92
C ILE A 50 -36.29 18.50 -8.10
N PRO A 51 -36.84 17.43 -8.71
CA PRO A 51 -37.85 17.56 -9.75
C PRO A 51 -39.03 18.41 -9.26
N ASN A 52 -39.55 19.30 -10.12
CA ASN A 52 -40.70 20.19 -9.84
C ASN A 52 -40.47 21.28 -8.77
N TRP A 53 -39.22 21.69 -8.51
CA TRP A 53 -38.89 22.79 -7.59
C TRP A 53 -39.75 24.06 -7.75
N GLY A 54 -40.11 24.41 -8.98
CA GLY A 54 -40.96 25.58 -9.26
C GLY A 54 -42.35 25.52 -8.62
N GLN A 55 -42.91 24.31 -8.49
CA GLN A 55 -44.28 24.06 -8.02
C GLN A 55 -44.40 23.90 -6.50
N LEU A 56 -43.27 23.88 -5.77
CA LEU A 56 -43.25 23.74 -4.31
C LEU A 56 -43.68 25.04 -3.60
N SER A 57 -44.34 24.89 -2.45
CA SER A 57 -44.69 26.02 -1.59
C SER A 57 -43.44 26.66 -0.96
N SER A 58 -43.56 27.90 -0.45
CA SER A 58 -42.44 28.61 0.18
C SER A 58 -41.86 27.89 1.40
N GLU A 59 -42.70 27.19 2.16
CA GLU A 59 -42.28 26.39 3.33
C GLU A 59 -41.53 25.12 2.91
N GLU A 60 -42.01 24.46 1.86
CA GLU A 60 -41.36 23.27 1.29
C GLU A 60 -40.01 23.60 0.66
N LYS A 61 -39.93 24.72 -0.08
CA LYS A 61 -38.67 25.23 -0.64
C LYS A 61 -37.64 25.51 0.45
N THR A 62 -38.06 25.96 1.62
CA THR A 62 -37.15 26.21 2.76
C THR A 62 -36.65 24.90 3.38
N LYS A 63 -37.55 23.93 3.59
CA LYS A 63 -37.22 22.61 4.15
C LYS A 63 -36.32 21.79 3.21
N TYR A 64 -36.69 21.66 1.95
CA TYR A 64 -35.93 20.93 0.94
C TYR A 64 -34.69 21.70 0.47
N GLY A 65 -34.70 23.04 0.54
CA GLY A 65 -33.55 23.89 0.22
C GLY A 65 -32.36 23.67 1.14
N SER A 66 -32.60 23.44 2.44
CA SER A 66 -31.57 23.04 3.40
C SER A 66 -30.91 21.70 3.06
N ALA A 67 -31.72 20.69 2.71
CA ALA A 67 -31.24 19.37 2.29
C ALA A 67 -30.50 19.43 0.94
N ALA A 68 -31.00 20.25 0.01
CA ALA A 68 -30.35 20.52 -1.27
C ALA A 68 -29.02 21.27 -1.08
N ARG A 69 -28.91 22.19 -0.11
CA ARG A 69 -27.66 22.89 0.25
C ARG A 69 -26.59 21.90 0.74
N LYS A 70 -26.98 20.95 1.59
CA LYS A 70 -26.09 19.87 2.04
C LYS A 70 -25.67 18.96 0.89
N LYS A 71 -26.59 18.55 0.01
CA LYS A 71 -26.27 17.73 -1.18
C LYS A 71 -25.41 18.48 -2.21
N ARG A 72 -25.64 19.79 -2.44
CA ARG A 72 -24.83 20.64 -3.34
C ARG A 72 -23.37 20.73 -2.93
N LYS A 73 -23.09 20.74 -1.62
CA LYS A 73 -21.72 20.73 -1.07
C LYS A 73 -20.91 19.50 -1.53
N TYR A 74 -21.58 18.39 -1.88
CA TYR A 74 -20.92 17.15 -2.33
C TYR A 74 -20.89 16.98 -3.85
N ILE A 75 -21.74 17.69 -4.62
CA ILE A 75 -21.84 17.52 -6.08
C ILE A 75 -20.92 18.48 -6.86
N TYR A 76 -20.66 19.67 -6.33
CA TYR A 76 -19.92 20.72 -7.04
C TYR A 76 -18.52 21.02 -6.47
N PHE A 77 -18.15 20.40 -5.36
CA PHE A 77 -16.78 20.50 -4.82
C PHE A 77 -15.73 19.85 -5.76
N ASP A 78 -16.13 18.84 -6.53
CA ASP A 78 -15.30 18.20 -7.56
C ASP A 78 -15.05 19.09 -8.80
N ARG A 79 -15.73 20.25 -8.91
CA ARG A 79 -15.60 21.18 -10.06
C ARG A 79 -14.75 22.42 -9.77
N LEU A 80 -14.05 22.47 -8.64
CA LEU A 80 -13.08 23.53 -8.33
C LEU A 80 -11.98 23.75 -9.41
N PRO A 81 -11.50 22.73 -10.13
CA PRO A 81 -10.53 22.92 -11.23
C PRO A 81 -11.07 23.80 -12.38
N PHE A 82 -12.39 23.80 -12.61
CA PHE A 82 -13.00 24.63 -13.65
C PHE A 82 -12.96 26.13 -13.34
N LEU A 83 -12.87 26.52 -12.07
CA LEU A 83 -12.80 27.92 -11.66
C LEU A 83 -11.39 28.51 -11.85
N GLU A 84 -10.36 27.68 -11.88
CA GLU A 84 -8.98 28.09 -12.19
C GLU A 84 -8.83 28.49 -13.67
N LEU A 85 -9.48 27.72 -14.57
CA LEU A 85 -9.61 28.05 -15.99
C LEU A 85 -10.43 29.33 -16.18
N PHE A 86 -11.51 29.50 -15.41
CA PHE A 86 -12.37 30.68 -15.46
C PHE A 86 -11.67 31.94 -14.91
N ALA A 87 -10.82 31.80 -13.89
CA ALA A 87 -10.00 32.89 -13.36
C ALA A 87 -8.87 33.32 -14.31
N LYS A 88 -8.27 32.37 -15.05
CA LYS A 88 -7.36 32.65 -16.18
C LYS A 88 -8.08 33.37 -17.33
N ILE A 89 -9.30 32.97 -17.67
CA ILE A 89 -10.12 33.63 -18.71
C ILE A 89 -10.52 35.06 -18.29
N LEU A 90 -10.69 35.32 -16.98
CA LEU A 90 -11.07 36.62 -16.43
C LEU A 90 -9.89 37.52 -16.02
N GLY A 91 -8.64 37.10 -16.26
CA GLY A 91 -7.45 37.98 -16.18
C GLY A 91 -7.09 38.50 -14.78
N ILE A 92 -7.23 37.68 -13.73
CA ILE A 92 -6.79 38.07 -12.37
C ILE A 92 -5.45 37.38 -12.08
N GLU A 93 -4.34 38.13 -12.20
CA GLU A 93 -2.98 37.64 -11.93
C GLU A 93 -2.65 37.60 -10.42
N SER A 94 -1.94 36.55 -9.99
CA SER A 94 -1.18 36.52 -8.74
C SER A 94 0.27 36.14 -9.03
N SER A 95 1.19 37.06 -8.75
CA SER A 95 2.63 36.97 -9.01
C SER A 95 3.37 36.32 -7.84
N ILE A 96 4.17 35.26 -8.05
CA ILE A 96 5.34 34.89 -7.22
C ILE A 96 6.43 34.25 -8.12
N PRO A 97 7.73 34.52 -7.90
CA PRO A 97 8.84 34.25 -8.83
C PRO A 97 9.48 32.85 -8.67
N GLY A 98 10.09 32.35 -9.75
CA GLY A 98 10.89 31.12 -9.76
C GLY A 98 12.37 31.36 -9.45
N GLU A 99 12.97 30.43 -8.69
CA GLU A 99 14.43 30.34 -8.49
C GLU A 99 15.10 29.44 -9.56
N PRO A 100 16.43 29.59 -9.74
CA PRO A 100 17.11 29.34 -11.01
C PRO A 100 17.82 27.98 -11.10
N HIS A 101 17.96 27.51 -12.35
CA HIS A 101 18.84 26.42 -12.75
C HIS A 101 20.30 26.87 -12.86
N LEU A 102 21.23 25.98 -12.48
CA LEU A 102 22.66 26.05 -12.84
C LEU A 102 23.08 24.76 -13.59
N PRO A 103 24.11 24.82 -14.45
CA PRO A 103 24.36 23.84 -15.50
C PRO A 103 25.40 22.78 -15.13
N ASP A 104 25.30 21.64 -15.80
CA ASP A 104 26.34 20.62 -15.90
C ASP A 104 27.49 21.11 -16.77
N ASP A 105 28.73 20.82 -16.36
CA ASP A 105 29.89 20.92 -17.24
C ASP A 105 30.91 19.79 -16.97
N SER A 106 31.70 19.57 -18.00
CA SER A 106 32.36 18.33 -18.38
C SER A 106 33.86 18.24 -18.01
N SER A 107 34.44 17.04 -18.19
CA SER A 107 35.80 16.77 -18.76
C SER A 107 37.03 16.42 -17.87
N THR A 108 37.34 15.09 -17.83
CA THR A 108 38.66 14.41 -18.11
C THR A 108 39.93 14.64 -17.22
N PRO A 109 41.11 14.01 -17.49
CA PRO A 109 41.48 12.61 -17.20
C PRO A 109 42.81 12.47 -16.39
N GLY A 110 43.07 11.31 -15.76
CA GLY A 110 44.32 11.03 -15.02
C GLY A 110 45.31 10.11 -15.77
N PRO A 111 46.64 10.25 -15.61
CA PRO A 111 47.64 9.69 -16.52
C PRO A 111 48.23 8.33 -16.12
N ASN A 112 48.79 7.65 -17.12
CA ASN A 112 49.58 6.41 -17.06
C ASN A 112 50.91 6.56 -16.31
N THR A 113 51.31 5.53 -15.54
CA THR A 113 52.73 5.17 -15.37
C THR A 113 52.91 3.68 -14.97
N THR A 114 53.46 2.89 -15.88
CA THR A 114 54.29 1.67 -15.64
C THR A 114 55.77 2.08 -15.44
N PRO A 115 56.75 1.19 -15.14
CA PRO A 115 56.84 -0.05 -14.34
C PRO A 115 58.03 0.11 -13.31
N PRO A 116 58.69 -0.91 -12.68
CA PRO A 116 59.53 -1.92 -13.36
C PRO A 116 59.57 -3.33 -12.72
N THR A 117 60.02 -4.27 -13.55
CA THR A 117 60.53 -5.61 -13.24
C THR A 117 61.71 -5.59 -12.25
N PRO A 118 61.99 -6.70 -11.55
CA PRO A 118 63.38 -7.10 -11.37
C PRO A 118 63.66 -8.52 -11.88
N ALA A 119 64.59 -8.55 -12.83
CA ALA A 119 65.77 -9.41 -12.91
C ALA A 119 65.74 -10.81 -12.26
N SER A 120 65.88 -11.80 -13.14
CA SER A 120 66.96 -12.81 -13.15
C SER A 120 67.52 -13.25 -11.80
N SER A 121 67.14 -14.46 -11.36
CA SER A 121 67.91 -15.25 -10.42
C SER A 121 68.07 -16.68 -10.95
N THR A 122 69.25 -16.91 -11.50
CA THR A 122 70.09 -18.10 -11.28
C THR A 122 69.63 -19.45 -11.84
N LYS A 123 70.24 -19.85 -12.97
CA LYS A 123 70.61 -21.26 -13.23
C LYS A 123 71.57 -21.71 -12.13
N ILE A 124 71.06 -22.34 -11.07
CA ILE A 124 71.83 -23.35 -10.32
C ILE A 124 71.24 -24.69 -10.72
N LYS A 125 71.85 -25.34 -11.70
CA LYS A 125 71.61 -26.75 -11.96
C LYS A 125 72.36 -27.49 -10.85
N ALA A 126 71.72 -27.63 -9.70
CA ALA A 126 72.24 -28.41 -8.59
C ALA A 126 72.36 -29.87 -9.05
N MET A 127 73.58 -30.40 -8.96
CA MET A 127 73.81 -31.83 -8.81
C MET A 127 73.14 -32.20 -7.49
N VAL A 128 71.96 -32.82 -7.57
CA VAL A 128 71.26 -33.28 -6.37
C VAL A 128 71.94 -34.57 -5.94
N ASP A 129 72.78 -34.49 -4.91
CA ASP A 129 73.40 -35.66 -4.31
C ASP A 129 72.33 -36.69 -3.97
N LYS A 130 72.58 -37.94 -4.36
CA LYS A 130 71.73 -39.09 -4.05
C LYS A 130 71.49 -39.23 -2.54
N ASP A 131 72.45 -38.74 -1.73
CA ASP A 131 72.39 -38.68 -0.28
C ASP A 131 71.50 -37.55 0.25
N ILE A 132 71.43 -36.40 -0.46
CA ILE A 132 70.49 -35.31 -0.14
C ILE A 132 69.07 -35.73 -0.50
N LEU A 133 68.88 -36.42 -1.63
CA LEU A 133 67.60 -37.05 -2.00
C LEU A 133 67.17 -38.10 -0.98
N ALA A 134 68.08 -38.97 -0.54
CA ALA A 134 67.79 -39.98 0.48
C ALA A 134 67.46 -39.36 1.85
N ALA A 135 68.16 -38.29 2.27
CA ALA A 135 67.87 -37.55 3.50
C ALA A 135 66.53 -36.79 3.44
N LEU A 136 66.19 -36.23 2.28
CA LEU A 136 64.86 -35.67 2.00
C LEU A 136 63.79 -36.77 2.07
N GLN A 137 64.03 -37.94 1.48
CA GLN A 137 63.09 -39.05 1.49
C GLN A 137 62.86 -39.61 2.92
N MET A 138 63.89 -39.63 3.76
CA MET A 138 63.82 -40.04 5.17
C MET A 138 63.11 -39.06 6.09
N SER A 139 63.12 -37.76 5.75
CA SER A 139 62.35 -36.74 6.47
C SER A 139 60.90 -36.64 5.95
N HIS A 140 60.67 -36.90 4.67
CA HIS A 140 59.33 -36.95 4.06
C HIS A 140 58.48 -38.14 4.54
N CYS A 141 59.09 -39.29 4.86
CA CYS A 141 58.37 -40.50 5.26
C CYS A 141 57.61 -40.39 6.60
N PRO A 142 58.20 -39.87 7.70
CA PRO A 142 57.47 -39.63 8.94
C PRO A 142 56.44 -38.49 8.81
N LEU A 143 56.73 -37.45 7.99
CA LEU A 143 55.75 -36.41 7.68
C LEU A 143 54.52 -36.99 6.96
N ALA A 144 54.73 -37.86 5.98
CA ALA A 144 53.64 -38.51 5.24
C ALA A 144 52.78 -39.38 6.16
N ALA A 145 53.39 -40.13 7.09
CA ALA A 145 52.66 -40.91 8.08
C ALA A 145 51.79 -40.03 9.01
N ASN A 146 52.32 -38.88 9.43
CA ASN A 146 51.57 -37.92 10.24
C ASN A 146 50.40 -37.29 9.46
N ILE A 147 50.57 -37.00 8.17
CA ILE A 147 49.49 -36.48 7.30
C ILE A 147 48.33 -37.48 7.17
N VAL A 148 48.64 -38.78 7.04
CA VAL A 148 47.63 -39.84 6.99
C VAL A 148 46.88 -39.97 8.32
N LEU A 149 47.59 -39.86 9.44
CA LEU A 149 46.99 -39.93 10.78
C LEU A 149 46.05 -38.73 11.03
N CYS A 150 46.48 -37.52 10.63
CA CYS A 150 45.63 -36.32 10.64
C CYS A 150 44.41 -36.45 9.72
N HIS A 151 44.54 -37.03 8.53
CA HIS A 151 43.39 -37.31 7.65
C HIS A 151 42.40 -38.29 8.28
N LYS A 152 42.89 -39.31 9.00
CA LYS A 152 42.06 -40.27 9.73
C LYS A 152 41.32 -39.61 10.89
N GLU A 153 41.96 -38.71 11.63
CA GLU A 153 41.33 -37.87 12.66
C GLU A 153 40.30 -36.90 12.06
N LEU A 154 40.60 -36.26 10.92
CA LEU A 154 39.68 -35.42 10.16
C LEU A 154 38.46 -36.18 9.64
N SER A 155 38.63 -37.44 9.21
CA SER A 155 37.52 -38.27 8.74
C SER A 155 36.53 -38.68 9.83
N LYS A 156 36.94 -38.62 11.12
CA LYS A 156 36.03 -38.80 12.27
C LYS A 156 35.17 -37.56 12.50
N LEU A 157 35.61 -36.39 12.03
CA LEU A 157 34.83 -35.17 12.02
C LEU A 157 33.96 -35.20 10.76
N ASN A 158 32.68 -34.86 10.89
CA ASN A 158 31.75 -34.79 9.75
C ASN A 158 32.01 -33.52 8.89
N TYR A 159 33.29 -33.16 8.71
CA TYR A 159 33.78 -31.98 8.03
C TYR A 159 33.92 -32.29 6.54
N LYS A 160 33.20 -31.53 5.72
CA LYS A 160 33.35 -31.55 4.26
C LYS A 160 34.07 -30.26 3.88
N ASP A 161 35.20 -30.41 3.19
CA ASP A 161 35.95 -29.29 2.64
C ASP A 161 35.04 -28.47 1.70
N GLY A 162 35.09 -27.14 1.80
CA GLY A 162 34.20 -26.22 1.07
C GLY A 162 32.79 -26.01 1.66
N HIS A 163 32.34 -26.83 2.62
CA HIS A 163 30.97 -26.72 3.14
C HIS A 163 30.74 -25.46 4.00
N ILE A 164 31.76 -25.02 4.73
CA ILE A 164 31.68 -23.80 5.53
C ILE A 164 31.66 -22.58 4.61
N GLU A 165 32.48 -22.60 3.57
CA GLU A 165 32.55 -21.58 2.53
C GLU A 165 31.21 -21.43 1.81
N ASP A 166 30.56 -22.55 1.45
CA ASP A 166 29.22 -22.56 0.88
C ASP A 166 28.17 -21.96 1.82
N LEU A 167 28.17 -22.34 3.09
CA LEU A 167 27.24 -21.81 4.10
C LEU A 167 27.47 -20.31 4.36
N GLN A 168 28.73 -19.87 4.37
CA GLN A 168 29.09 -18.46 4.50
C GLN A 168 28.60 -17.66 3.30
N GLU A 169 28.75 -18.18 2.09
CA GLU A 169 28.25 -17.55 0.88
C GLU A 169 26.72 -17.49 0.86
N GLN A 170 26.03 -18.56 1.26
CA GLN A 170 24.58 -18.56 1.43
C GLN A 170 24.11 -17.53 2.46
N LYS A 171 24.79 -17.43 3.61
CA LYS A 171 24.51 -16.41 4.63
C LYS A 171 24.70 -15.01 4.07
N ARG A 172 25.77 -14.78 3.29
CA ARG A 172 26.05 -13.49 2.65
C ARG A 172 24.94 -13.10 1.68
N ARG A 173 24.55 -14.02 0.80
CA ARG A 173 23.45 -13.86 -0.17
C ARG A 173 22.13 -13.55 0.53
N LEU A 174 21.71 -14.38 1.50
CA LEU A 174 20.47 -14.16 2.26
C LEU A 174 20.49 -12.84 3.03
N SER A 175 21.63 -12.45 3.58
CA SER A 175 21.78 -11.17 4.29
C SER A 175 21.63 -9.97 3.33
N GLN A 176 22.16 -10.07 2.12
CA GLN A 176 21.97 -9.05 1.07
C GLN A 176 20.51 -8.97 0.62
N GLU A 177 19.86 -10.12 0.44
CA GLU A 177 18.45 -10.21 0.08
C GLU A 177 17.56 -9.58 1.17
N ILE A 178 17.80 -9.89 2.46
CA ILE A 178 17.10 -9.27 3.59
C ILE A 178 17.27 -7.75 3.58
N ARG A 179 18.47 -7.24 3.29
CA ARG A 179 18.72 -5.79 3.22
C ARG A 179 17.94 -5.16 2.06
N SER A 180 17.95 -5.78 0.89
CA SER A 180 17.18 -5.33 -0.29
C SER A 180 15.68 -5.30 0.00
N LEU A 181 15.13 -6.39 0.56
CA LEU A 181 13.71 -6.48 0.91
C LEU A 181 13.31 -5.45 1.97
N ARG A 182 14.16 -5.21 2.98
CA ARG A 182 13.93 -4.15 3.99
C ARG A 182 13.89 -2.78 3.34
N TYR A 183 14.82 -2.47 2.44
CA TYR A 183 14.84 -1.21 1.71
C TYR A 183 13.56 -0.99 0.89
N GLN A 184 13.12 -2.02 0.15
CA GLN A 184 11.86 -1.95 -0.63
C GLN A 184 10.64 -1.74 0.28
N LEU A 185 10.62 -2.41 1.43
CA LEU A 185 9.55 -2.32 2.41
C LEU A 185 9.50 -0.93 3.06
N ASP A 186 10.64 -0.36 3.41
CA ASP A 186 10.72 0.98 3.99
C ASP A 186 10.41 2.07 2.95
N ASN A 187 10.85 1.91 1.70
CA ASN A 187 10.42 2.77 0.58
C ASN A 187 8.89 2.75 0.40
N SER A 188 8.30 1.55 0.43
CA SER A 188 6.85 1.37 0.31
C SER A 188 6.07 2.00 1.48
N LYS A 189 6.59 1.91 2.71
CA LYS A 189 6.01 2.56 3.91
C LYS A 189 6.10 4.08 3.83
N SER A 190 7.23 4.62 3.38
CA SER A 190 7.43 6.07 3.24
C SER A 190 6.49 6.66 2.19
N ARG A 191 6.30 5.97 1.07
CA ARG A 191 5.37 6.37 0.02
C ARG A 191 3.90 6.29 0.43
N ASN A 192 3.56 5.33 1.29
CA ASN A 192 2.19 5.12 1.75
C ASN A 192 2.10 5.12 3.29
N PRO A 193 2.20 6.30 3.94
CA PRO A 193 2.14 6.39 5.40
C PRO A 193 0.85 5.79 5.98
N HIS A 194 -0.25 5.87 5.21
CA HIS A 194 -1.55 5.34 5.62
C HIS A 194 -1.58 3.83 5.84
N LEU A 195 -0.71 3.08 5.14
CA LEU A 195 -0.57 1.64 5.23
C LEU A 195 0.33 1.20 6.38
N ASN A 196 0.95 2.12 7.12
CA ASN A 196 1.85 1.80 8.22
C ASN A 196 1.25 2.20 9.57
N PHE A 197 0.95 1.21 10.42
CA PHE A 197 0.49 1.46 11.79
C PHE A 197 1.66 1.33 12.76
N VAL A 198 2.04 2.44 13.39
CA VAL A 198 3.14 2.52 14.36
C VAL A 198 2.57 2.99 15.69
N TYR A 199 2.92 2.29 16.75
CA TYR A 199 2.55 2.62 18.12
C TYR A 199 3.70 2.27 19.07
N ARG A 200 3.74 2.94 20.21
CA ARG A 200 4.61 2.60 21.34
C ARG A 200 3.88 1.62 22.26
N ASP A 201 4.61 0.66 22.82
CA ASP A 201 4.02 -0.28 23.77
C ASP A 201 3.41 0.49 24.97
N PRO A 202 2.10 0.34 25.23
CA PRO A 202 1.38 1.16 26.20
C PRO A 202 1.65 0.77 27.67
N GLU A 203 2.27 -0.39 27.91
CA GLU A 203 2.62 -0.93 29.22
C GLU A 203 3.84 -1.86 29.12
N ASN A 204 4.48 -2.15 30.25
CA ASN A 204 5.56 -3.12 30.32
C ASN A 204 5.02 -4.53 30.02
N ASN A 205 5.79 -5.33 29.27
CA ASN A 205 5.39 -6.68 28.83
C ASN A 205 4.10 -6.71 28.01
N PHE A 206 3.79 -5.63 27.27
CA PHE A 206 2.61 -5.59 26.41
C PHE A 206 2.66 -6.70 25.35
N ASN A 207 1.61 -7.53 25.28
CA ASN A 207 1.50 -8.55 24.26
C ASN A 207 1.15 -7.91 22.90
N ARG A 208 2.14 -7.74 22.02
CA ARG A 208 1.92 -7.17 20.68
C ARG A 208 0.98 -8.00 19.79
N ALA A 209 0.78 -9.29 20.06
CA ALA A 209 -0.16 -10.13 19.32
C ALA A 209 -1.64 -9.75 19.56
N SER A 210 -1.92 -8.99 20.63
CA SER A 210 -3.25 -8.39 20.87
C SER A 210 -3.65 -7.39 19.77
N VAL A 211 -2.66 -6.84 19.06
CA VAL A 211 -2.84 -5.95 17.91
C VAL A 211 -2.68 -6.75 16.63
N LYS A 212 -3.80 -7.07 15.97
CA LYS A 212 -3.80 -7.83 14.72
C LYS A 212 -3.26 -7.00 13.55
N GLY A 213 -3.55 -5.70 13.54
CA GLY A 213 -3.02 -4.75 12.56
C GLY A 213 -4.09 -4.13 11.66
N LEU A 214 -3.66 -3.50 10.57
CA LEU A 214 -4.56 -2.82 9.63
C LEU A 214 -5.41 -3.81 8.83
N VAL A 215 -6.69 -3.50 8.64
CA VAL A 215 -7.61 -4.34 7.84
C VAL A 215 -7.03 -4.65 6.46
N CYS A 216 -6.45 -3.66 5.78
CA CYS A 216 -5.88 -3.84 4.44
C CYS A 216 -4.75 -4.88 4.36
N ARG A 217 -4.05 -5.17 5.47
CA ARG A 217 -2.98 -6.19 5.53
C ARG A 217 -3.50 -7.58 5.95
N LEU A 218 -4.74 -7.65 6.42
CA LEU A 218 -5.36 -8.85 6.98
C LEU A 218 -6.39 -9.49 6.03
N VAL A 219 -6.52 -8.94 4.83
CA VAL A 219 -7.46 -9.40 3.81
C VAL A 219 -6.70 -9.76 2.55
N LYS A 220 -7.04 -10.91 1.97
CA LYS A 220 -6.60 -11.33 0.63
C LYS A 220 -7.79 -11.26 -0.32
N VAL A 221 -7.58 -10.71 -1.51
CA VAL A 221 -8.63 -10.61 -2.54
C VAL A 221 -8.56 -11.85 -3.42
N LYS A 222 -9.69 -12.56 -3.59
CA LYS A 222 -9.75 -13.78 -4.41
C LYS A 222 -9.60 -13.50 -5.90
N GLN A 223 -10.17 -12.38 -6.33
CA GLN A 223 -10.25 -12.01 -7.75
C GLN A 223 -9.62 -10.63 -7.94
N PRO A 224 -8.42 -10.51 -8.56
CA PRO A 224 -7.68 -9.25 -8.64
C PRO A 224 -8.47 -8.09 -9.27
N HIS A 225 -9.29 -8.36 -10.28
CA HIS A 225 -10.12 -7.34 -10.94
C HIS A 225 -11.19 -6.73 -10.02
N THR A 226 -11.53 -7.39 -8.91
CA THR A 226 -12.50 -6.89 -7.91
C THR A 226 -11.85 -5.98 -6.85
N ALA A 227 -10.51 -5.89 -6.81
CA ALA A 227 -9.77 -5.21 -5.76
C ALA A 227 -10.20 -3.74 -5.60
N ARG A 228 -10.38 -3.02 -6.70
CA ARG A 228 -10.81 -1.61 -6.68
C ARG A 228 -12.22 -1.44 -6.12
N ALA A 229 -13.13 -2.33 -6.46
CA ALA A 229 -14.50 -2.29 -5.94
C ALA A 229 -14.53 -2.62 -4.44
N LEU A 230 -13.71 -3.56 -3.99
CA LEU A 230 -13.55 -3.88 -2.56
C LEU A 230 -12.92 -2.73 -1.78
N GLU A 231 -11.96 -2.03 -2.38
CA GLU A 231 -11.37 -0.83 -1.81
C GLU A 231 -12.42 0.26 -1.56
N VAL A 232 -13.26 0.54 -2.56
CA VAL A 232 -14.36 1.50 -2.45
C VAL A 232 -15.46 1.02 -1.49
N ALA A 233 -15.71 -0.29 -1.44
CA ALA A 233 -16.69 -0.88 -0.54
C ALA A 233 -16.32 -0.64 0.92
N ALA A 234 -15.07 -0.90 1.30
CA ALA A 234 -14.55 -0.65 2.62
C ALA A 234 -14.26 0.84 2.89
N GLY A 235 -13.77 1.56 1.88
CA GLY A 235 -13.37 2.96 1.97
C GLY A 235 -12.33 3.17 3.08
N GLY A 236 -12.52 4.21 3.89
CA GLY A 236 -11.63 4.52 5.02
C GLY A 236 -11.52 3.39 6.07
N LYS A 237 -12.46 2.43 6.11
CA LYS A 237 -12.41 1.30 7.05
C LYS A 237 -11.21 0.37 6.79
N LEU A 238 -10.60 0.40 5.61
CA LEU A 238 -9.38 -0.36 5.30
C LEU A 238 -8.19 0.02 6.18
N TYR A 239 -8.14 1.28 6.61
CA TYR A 239 -7.05 1.81 7.43
C TYR A 239 -7.35 1.70 8.93
N ASN A 240 -8.44 1.03 9.31
CA ASN A 240 -8.74 0.75 10.69
C ASN A 240 -7.83 -0.37 11.20
N VAL A 241 -7.53 -0.33 12.50
CA VAL A 241 -6.68 -1.32 13.17
C VAL A 241 -7.54 -2.29 13.95
N ILE A 242 -7.40 -3.58 13.70
CA ILE A 242 -8.08 -4.64 14.45
C ILE A 242 -7.25 -5.00 15.69
N VAL A 243 -7.93 -5.11 16.84
CA VAL A 243 -7.36 -5.59 18.10
C VAL A 243 -8.26 -6.64 18.73
N ASP A 244 -7.73 -7.41 19.67
CA ASP A 244 -8.47 -8.44 20.38
C ASP A 244 -9.66 -7.89 21.21
N THR A 245 -9.42 -6.85 22.01
CA THR A 245 -10.35 -6.36 23.04
C THR A 245 -10.45 -4.83 23.07
N GLU A 246 -11.56 -4.32 23.60
CA GLU A 246 -11.74 -2.89 23.88
C GLU A 246 -10.76 -2.36 24.93
N VAL A 247 -10.25 -3.22 25.81
CA VAL A 247 -9.22 -2.87 26.78
C VAL A 247 -7.92 -2.52 26.05
N THR A 248 -7.48 -3.35 25.12
CA THR A 248 -6.32 -3.08 24.25
C THR A 248 -6.52 -1.79 23.45
N SER A 249 -7.71 -1.58 22.88
CA SER A 249 -8.05 -0.32 22.20
C SER A 249 -7.83 0.90 23.09
N LYS A 250 -8.34 0.87 24.34
CA LYS A 250 -8.20 1.98 25.30
C LYS A 250 -6.74 2.23 25.65
N LYS A 251 -5.93 1.18 25.84
CA LYS A 251 -4.50 1.30 26.13
C LYS A 251 -3.75 1.98 24.99
N LEU A 252 -3.98 1.55 23.74
CA LEU A 252 -3.34 2.13 22.56
C LEU A 252 -3.74 3.60 22.34
N LEU A 253 -5.02 3.93 22.51
CA LEU A 253 -5.47 5.32 22.34
C LEU A 253 -4.91 6.26 23.42
N LYS A 254 -4.75 5.79 24.67
CA LYS A 254 -4.26 6.62 25.77
C LYS A 254 -2.74 6.71 25.84
N LYS A 255 -2.03 5.60 25.63
CA LYS A 255 -0.59 5.47 25.90
C LYS A 255 0.23 5.02 24.69
N GLY A 256 -0.42 4.67 23.57
CA GLY A 256 0.25 4.14 22.39
C GLY A 256 0.98 5.16 21.52
N GLN A 257 0.94 6.46 21.86
CA GLN A 257 1.62 7.55 21.13
C GLN A 257 1.35 7.49 19.61
N LEU A 258 0.08 7.35 19.25
CA LEU A 258 -0.32 7.22 17.85
C LEU A 258 -0.03 8.53 17.10
N GLN A 259 0.70 8.42 16.00
CA GLN A 259 1.13 9.58 15.19
C GLN A 259 -0.04 10.26 14.45
N ARG A 260 -1.17 9.57 14.32
CA ARG A 260 -2.34 10.04 13.58
C ARG A 260 -3.63 9.50 14.16
N ARG A 261 -4.73 10.21 13.86
CA ARG A 261 -6.09 9.77 14.19
C ARG A 261 -6.32 8.38 13.58
N THR A 262 -6.52 7.39 14.44
CA THR A 262 -6.68 5.99 14.06
C THR A 262 -7.98 5.45 14.64
N THR A 263 -8.77 4.78 13.82
CA THR A 263 -9.95 4.05 14.28
C THR A 263 -9.56 2.60 14.58
N ILE A 264 -9.87 2.15 15.79
CA ILE A 264 -9.54 0.81 16.26
C ILE A 264 -10.83 -0.03 16.36
N ILE A 265 -10.78 -1.28 15.90
CA ILE A 265 -11.87 -2.25 15.90
C ILE A 265 -11.56 -3.36 16.92
N PRO A 266 -12.18 -3.33 18.11
CA PRO A 266 -12.06 -4.41 19.08
C PRO A 266 -12.92 -5.61 18.71
N LEU A 267 -12.30 -6.78 18.50
CA LEU A 267 -12.98 -8.00 18.08
C LEU A 267 -14.03 -8.49 19.09
N ASN A 268 -13.79 -8.29 20.39
CA ASN A 268 -14.72 -8.73 21.43
C ASN A 268 -16.01 -7.89 21.55
N LYS A 269 -16.06 -6.70 20.95
CA LYS A 269 -17.23 -5.80 21.00
C LYS A 269 -17.85 -5.54 19.64
N ILE A 270 -17.11 -5.71 18.55
CA ILE A 270 -17.65 -5.48 17.22
C ILE A 270 -18.68 -6.54 16.87
N SER A 271 -19.83 -6.10 16.37
CA SER A 271 -20.87 -6.97 15.84
C SER A 271 -21.05 -6.66 14.36
N GLY A 272 -20.52 -7.55 13.53
CA GLY A 272 -20.79 -7.61 12.10
C GLY A 272 -21.86 -8.66 11.83
N HIS A 273 -22.59 -8.48 10.72
CA HIS A 273 -23.52 -9.49 10.25
C HIS A 273 -23.28 -9.72 8.77
N SER A 274 -23.17 -10.99 8.38
CA SER A 274 -23.25 -11.39 6.98
C SER A 274 -24.62 -11.04 6.38
N MET A 275 -24.66 -10.89 5.05
CA MET A 275 -25.90 -10.61 4.35
C MET A 275 -26.82 -11.83 4.37
N ASN A 276 -28.12 -11.61 4.61
CA ASN A 276 -29.11 -12.69 4.61
C ASN A 276 -29.11 -13.45 3.28
N GLN A 277 -29.12 -14.78 3.33
CA GLN A 277 -29.10 -15.61 2.13
C GLN A 277 -30.31 -15.35 1.21
N ASN A 278 -31.48 -15.05 1.78
CA ASN A 278 -32.67 -14.69 0.98
C ASN A 278 -32.48 -13.38 0.21
N THR A 279 -31.79 -12.40 0.78
CA THR A 279 -31.45 -11.14 0.11
C THR A 279 -30.47 -11.38 -1.04
N ILE A 280 -29.46 -12.24 -0.83
CA ILE A 280 -28.50 -12.64 -1.87
C ILE A 280 -29.24 -13.33 -3.02
N ARG A 281 -30.06 -14.35 -2.72
CA ARG A 281 -30.85 -15.07 -3.74
C ARG A 281 -31.79 -14.14 -4.51
N THR A 282 -32.44 -13.19 -3.83
CA THR A 282 -33.32 -12.21 -4.49
C THR A 282 -32.53 -11.32 -5.46
N ALA A 283 -31.33 -10.88 -5.06
CA ALA A 283 -30.44 -10.12 -5.94
C ALA A 283 -30.01 -10.96 -7.15
N GLU A 284 -29.55 -12.19 -6.93
CA GLU A 284 -29.12 -13.11 -7.99
C GLU A 284 -30.25 -13.41 -8.99
N GLN A 285 -31.50 -13.56 -8.51
CA GLN A 285 -32.67 -13.76 -9.39
C GLN A 285 -33.00 -12.50 -10.21
N LEU A 286 -32.79 -11.30 -9.65
CA LEU A 286 -33.15 -10.04 -10.29
C LEU A 286 -32.21 -9.68 -11.45
N VAL A 287 -30.91 -9.95 -11.29
CA VAL A 287 -29.87 -9.45 -12.22
C VAL A 287 -28.92 -10.52 -12.72
N GLY A 288 -29.03 -11.76 -12.25
CA GLY A 288 -28.12 -12.86 -12.56
C GLY A 288 -26.93 -12.92 -11.60
N LYS A 289 -26.52 -14.14 -11.25
CA LYS A 289 -25.43 -14.43 -10.29
C LYS A 289 -24.08 -13.81 -10.68
N ASP A 290 -23.77 -13.75 -11.97
CA ASP A 290 -22.50 -13.20 -12.45
C ASP A 290 -22.43 -11.66 -12.35
N ASN A 291 -23.59 -11.00 -12.25
CA ASN A 291 -23.68 -9.54 -12.25
C ASN A 291 -23.76 -8.94 -10.84
N VAL A 292 -23.97 -9.76 -9.80
CA VAL A 292 -24.04 -9.31 -8.40
C VAL A 292 -23.43 -10.34 -7.46
N GLN A 293 -22.50 -9.91 -6.60
CA GLN A 293 -21.86 -10.76 -5.61
C GLN A 293 -21.70 -10.01 -4.28
N PRO A 294 -21.89 -10.65 -3.11
CA PRO A 294 -21.56 -10.04 -1.83
C PRO A 294 -20.06 -9.72 -1.75
N ALA A 295 -19.69 -8.56 -1.18
CA ALA A 295 -18.28 -8.19 -1.03
C ALA A 295 -17.51 -9.19 -0.14
N LEU A 296 -18.18 -9.72 0.89
CA LEU A 296 -17.60 -10.70 1.82
C LEU A 296 -17.19 -12.01 1.12
N SER A 297 -17.85 -12.43 0.05
CA SER A 297 -17.51 -13.69 -0.65
C SER A 297 -16.26 -13.57 -1.51
N LEU A 298 -15.86 -12.34 -1.88
CA LEU A 298 -14.72 -12.03 -2.75
C LEU A 298 -13.39 -11.91 -2.00
N ILE A 299 -13.40 -12.05 -0.67
CA ILE A 299 -12.23 -11.91 0.17
C ILE A 299 -11.94 -13.18 0.98
N GLU A 300 -10.69 -13.32 1.40
CA GLU A 300 -10.19 -14.34 2.30
C GLU A 300 -9.52 -13.67 3.51
N TYR A 301 -9.74 -14.24 4.69
CA TYR A 301 -9.27 -13.71 5.96
C TYR A 301 -9.30 -14.81 7.03
N ASP A 302 -8.55 -14.62 8.11
CA ASP A 302 -8.52 -15.58 9.22
C ASP A 302 -9.83 -15.60 10.00
N ARG A 303 -10.27 -16.79 10.43
CA ARG A 303 -11.57 -16.99 11.10
C ARG A 303 -11.76 -16.11 12.33
N GLU A 304 -10.68 -15.80 13.06
CA GLU A 304 -10.70 -14.91 14.22
C GLU A 304 -11.13 -13.47 13.87
N LEU A 305 -10.93 -13.03 12.63
CA LEU A 305 -11.23 -11.68 12.16
C LEU A 305 -12.66 -11.52 11.62
N ARG A 306 -13.43 -12.62 11.57
CA ARG A 306 -14.78 -12.67 10.99
C ARG A 306 -15.71 -11.54 11.46
N PRO A 307 -15.84 -11.21 12.77
CA PRO A 307 -16.72 -10.14 13.22
C PRO A 307 -16.37 -8.77 12.61
N ALA A 308 -15.07 -8.49 12.46
CA ALA A 308 -14.60 -7.26 11.83
C ALA A 308 -14.88 -7.27 10.32
N MET A 309 -14.60 -8.37 9.63
CA MET A 309 -14.80 -8.47 8.18
C MET A 309 -16.28 -8.40 7.79
N GLU A 310 -17.16 -9.03 8.57
CA GLU A 310 -18.62 -8.91 8.39
C GLU A 310 -19.12 -7.48 8.63
N TRP A 311 -18.52 -6.75 9.58
CA TRP A 311 -18.87 -5.34 9.81
C TRP A 311 -18.41 -4.40 8.68
N ILE A 312 -17.31 -4.74 7.99
CA ILE A 312 -16.76 -3.94 6.88
C ILE A 312 -17.44 -4.29 5.56
N PHE A 313 -17.50 -5.58 5.22
CA PHE A 313 -17.90 -6.09 3.90
C PHE A 313 -19.24 -6.84 3.90
N GLY A 314 -19.78 -7.21 5.06
CA GLY A 314 -20.93 -8.12 5.17
C GLY A 314 -22.25 -7.57 4.64
N GLN A 315 -22.39 -6.24 4.47
CA GLN A 315 -23.63 -5.60 4.02
C GLN A 315 -23.47 -4.82 2.69
N VAL A 316 -22.52 -5.24 1.85
CA VAL A 316 -22.21 -4.57 0.58
C VAL A 316 -22.30 -5.56 -0.58
N PHE A 317 -22.97 -5.17 -1.66
CA PHE A 317 -22.93 -5.85 -2.94
C PHE A 317 -21.89 -5.23 -3.87
N ILE A 318 -21.21 -6.08 -4.63
CA ILE A 318 -20.39 -5.71 -5.77
C ILE A 318 -21.18 -6.08 -7.04
N CYS A 319 -21.49 -5.06 -7.84
CA CYS A 319 -22.26 -5.18 -9.07
C CYS A 319 -21.36 -4.97 -10.28
N ARG A 320 -21.71 -5.58 -11.42
CA ARG A 320 -20.93 -5.43 -12.66
C ARG A 320 -21.00 -4.02 -13.25
N ASP A 321 -22.20 -3.44 -13.31
CA ASP A 321 -22.49 -2.17 -13.96
C ASP A 321 -23.49 -1.31 -13.16
N MET A 322 -23.65 -0.05 -13.59
CA MET A 322 -24.53 0.91 -12.91
C MET A 322 -26.02 0.52 -13.04
N ALA A 323 -26.43 -0.09 -14.14
CA ALA A 323 -27.81 -0.52 -14.34
C ALA A 323 -28.19 -1.64 -13.35
N THR A 324 -27.34 -2.66 -13.19
CA THR A 324 -27.52 -3.72 -12.19
C THR A 324 -27.51 -3.15 -10.77
N ALA A 325 -26.54 -2.29 -10.47
CA ALA A 325 -26.43 -1.60 -9.19
C ALA A 325 -27.72 -0.86 -8.79
N ARG A 326 -28.30 -0.07 -9.72
CA ARG A 326 -29.56 0.65 -9.48
C ARG A 326 -30.72 -0.31 -9.20
N LYS A 327 -30.86 -1.37 -10.01
CA LYS A 327 -31.91 -2.39 -9.82
C LYS A 327 -31.81 -3.05 -8.44
N VAL A 328 -30.61 -3.49 -8.05
CA VAL A 328 -30.39 -4.17 -6.77
C VAL A 328 -30.60 -3.24 -5.57
N THR A 329 -30.14 -1.99 -5.67
CA THR A 329 -30.14 -1.05 -4.53
C THR A 329 -31.52 -0.54 -4.18
N PHE A 330 -32.33 -0.24 -5.20
CA PHE A 330 -33.65 0.34 -5.00
C PHE A 330 -34.76 -0.72 -4.97
N HIS A 331 -34.41 -2.01 -5.00
CA HIS A 331 -35.38 -3.08 -4.84
C HIS A 331 -35.80 -3.19 -3.36
N GLU A 332 -37.10 -3.13 -3.08
CA GLU A 332 -37.69 -3.04 -1.73
C GLU A 332 -37.19 -4.11 -0.76
N ARG A 333 -37.05 -5.36 -1.24
CA ARG A 333 -36.57 -6.51 -0.44
C ARG A 333 -35.04 -6.53 -0.20
N ILE A 334 -34.28 -5.66 -0.86
CA ILE A 334 -32.81 -5.65 -0.81
C ILE A 334 -32.31 -4.42 -0.04
N MET A 335 -32.49 -3.22 -0.58
CA MET A 335 -32.12 -1.93 0.05
C MET A 335 -30.74 -1.96 0.74
N LYS A 336 -29.71 -2.49 0.06
CA LYS A 336 -28.32 -2.58 0.55
C LYS A 336 -27.38 -1.68 -0.23
N LYS A 337 -26.23 -1.35 0.40
CA LYS A 337 -25.14 -0.62 -0.27
C LYS A 337 -24.61 -1.46 -1.44
N HIS A 338 -24.32 -0.81 -2.55
CA HIS A 338 -23.65 -1.41 -3.70
C HIS A 338 -22.36 -0.67 -4.05
N VAL A 339 -21.49 -1.34 -4.80
CA VAL A 339 -20.32 -0.78 -5.48
C VAL A 339 -20.22 -1.43 -6.85
N ILE A 340 -19.72 -0.71 -7.85
CA ILE A 340 -19.61 -1.18 -9.23
C ILE A 340 -18.16 -1.64 -9.50
N LEU A 341 -17.98 -2.73 -10.28
CA LEU A 341 -16.66 -3.25 -10.67
C LEU A 341 -15.88 -2.27 -11.55
N ASN A 342 -16.52 -1.72 -12.58
CA ASN A 342 -15.91 -0.75 -13.51
C ASN A 342 -16.16 0.69 -13.07
N LEU A 343 -15.31 1.20 -12.19
CA LEU A 343 -15.22 2.63 -11.88
C LEU A 343 -14.35 3.38 -12.91
N HIS A 344 -14.56 3.15 -14.21
CA HIS A 344 -13.83 3.87 -15.28
C HIS A 344 -14.42 5.27 -15.60
N TRP A 345 -15.48 5.70 -14.91
CA TRP A 345 -16.22 6.92 -15.27
C TRP A 345 -15.91 8.16 -14.42
N LEU A 346 -14.85 8.17 -13.59
CA LEU A 346 -14.49 9.32 -12.75
C LEU A 346 -12.97 9.43 -12.53
N LEU A 347 -12.19 9.45 -13.62
CA LEU A 347 -10.82 9.97 -13.61
C LEU A 347 -10.72 11.14 -14.59
#